data_AF-H3GPN8-F1
#
_entry.id   AF-H3GPN8-F1
#
_cell.length_a   1.000
_cell.length_b   1.000
_cell.length_c   1.000
_cell.angle_alpha   90.00
_cell.angle_beta   90.00
_cell.angle_gamma   90.00
#
_symmetry.space_group_name_H-M   'P 1'
#
loop_
_entity.id
_entity.type
_entity.pdbx_description
1 polymer ?
#
loop_
_entity_poly.entity_id
_entity_poly.type
_entity_poly.pdbx_seq_one_letter_code
_entity_poly.pdbx_strand_id
1 'polypeptide(L)'
;MLTGAAFATAAALLAATIPSADAHGYMLIPESQFKGSASSAWVVQIDPVWTSDKWDGNNPQSVDTFKSLKTANNFKDLKTLMDDTSVYGADCGFTDPDGTPQPIPTDGKATFSRALVHVGPCEIWLDDTKVLYEDDCFSKYGNENQDIKSVFPVDYSSCNSGGCKQMRFYWLAFQGLDSKTVWQSYKDCIPLTGSGGGGSSTSQTETSSSTSDVSQTTSSGDSNSPSSGDSNSPSSGDSNSPSSGDSNSPSSGDSNSPSSGDSATPAPASTDSPSANTPVVTPAPSSKCNGRKRRY
;
A
#
# COMPACT_ATOMS: atom_id res chain seq x y z
N MET A 1 -23.26 -68.94 13.48
CA MET A 1 -22.42 -68.09 12.63
C MET A 1 -23.19 -66.82 12.35
N LEU A 2 -22.82 -65.71 12.99
CA LEU A 2 -23.32 -64.36 12.71
C LEU A 2 -22.12 -63.44 12.85
N THR A 3 -21.48 -63.17 11.72
CA THR A 3 -20.35 -62.26 11.57
C THR A 3 -20.87 -60.83 11.62
N GLY A 4 -20.60 -60.13 12.73
CA GLY A 4 -20.85 -58.68 12.84
C GLY A 4 -19.76 -57.91 12.12
N ALA A 5 -20.13 -57.17 11.08
CA ALA A 5 -19.24 -56.22 10.40
C ALA A 5 -19.14 -54.94 11.24
N ALA A 6 -17.94 -54.63 11.73
CA ALA A 6 -17.64 -53.36 12.35
C ALA A 6 -17.37 -52.32 11.26
N PHE A 7 -18.28 -51.35 11.10
CA PHE A 7 -18.03 -50.16 10.29
C PHE A 7 -17.15 -49.20 11.09
N ALA A 8 -15.87 -49.13 10.73
CA ALA A 8 -14.96 -48.09 11.22
C ALA A 8 -15.20 -46.81 10.41
N THR A 9 -15.92 -45.85 10.98
CA THR A 9 -16.12 -44.54 10.37
C THR A 9 -14.84 -43.71 10.58
N ALA A 10 -14.03 -43.58 9.53
CA ALA A 10 -12.91 -42.64 9.51
C ALA A 10 -13.47 -41.21 9.39
N ALA A 11 -13.52 -40.47 10.49
CA ALA A 11 -13.80 -39.05 10.47
C ALA A 11 -12.56 -38.31 9.93
N ALA A 12 -12.59 -37.93 8.65
CA ALA A 12 -11.60 -37.03 8.08
C ALA A 12 -11.79 -35.63 8.68
N LEU A 13 -10.91 -35.25 9.61
CA LEU A 13 -10.74 -33.87 10.06
C LEU A 13 -10.19 -33.06 8.87
N LEU A 14 -11.08 -32.48 8.06
CA LEU A 14 -10.68 -31.37 7.19
C LEU A 14 -10.41 -30.17 8.10
N ALA A 15 -9.14 -29.91 8.38
CA ALA A 15 -8.70 -28.61 8.86
C ALA A 15 -8.99 -27.60 7.75
N ALA A 16 -10.14 -26.92 7.83
CA ALA A 16 -10.43 -25.79 6.98
C ALA A 16 -9.41 -24.70 7.28
N THR A 17 -8.38 -24.57 6.45
CA THR A 17 -7.55 -23.38 6.39
C THR A 17 -8.45 -22.28 5.87
N ILE A 18 -9.11 -21.56 6.78
CA ILE A 18 -9.82 -20.33 6.43
C ILE A 18 -8.73 -19.40 5.88
N PRO A 19 -8.78 -19.00 4.60
CA PRO A 19 -7.89 -17.96 4.12
C PRO A 19 -8.14 -16.76 5.00
N SER A 20 -7.14 -16.38 5.80
CA SER A 20 -7.17 -15.12 6.52
C SER A 20 -7.25 -14.07 5.44
N ALA A 21 -8.44 -13.51 5.21
CA ALA A 21 -8.58 -12.35 4.35
C ALA A 21 -7.75 -11.26 5.01
N ASP A 22 -6.55 -11.07 4.49
CA ASP A 22 -5.64 -10.10 4.98
C ASP A 22 -6.28 -8.72 4.72
N ALA A 23 -6.77 -8.07 5.77
CA ALA A 23 -7.47 -6.79 5.69
C ALA A 23 -6.51 -5.59 5.74
N HIS A 24 -5.20 -5.83 5.87
CA HIS A 24 -4.18 -4.80 6.08
C HIS A 24 -2.95 -5.07 5.21
N GLY A 25 -1.89 -4.27 5.34
CA GLY A 25 -0.77 -4.30 4.40
C GLY A 25 0.59 -3.97 4.99
N TYR A 26 1.60 -4.18 4.16
CA TYR A 26 3.02 -3.96 4.43
C TYR A 26 3.72 -3.53 3.13
N MET A 27 4.95 -3.04 3.21
CA MET A 27 5.76 -2.75 2.02
C MET A 27 6.09 -4.04 1.27
N LEU A 28 5.50 -4.20 0.08
CA LEU A 28 5.74 -5.33 -0.82
C LEU A 28 7.01 -5.14 -1.64
N ILE A 29 7.32 -3.90 -2.03
CA ILE A 29 8.52 -3.56 -2.80
C ILE A 29 9.15 -2.28 -2.24
N PRO A 30 10.45 -2.30 -1.87
CA PRO A 30 11.26 -3.49 -1.61
C PRO A 30 10.61 -4.40 -0.53
N GLU A 31 10.88 -5.71 -0.59
CA GLU A 31 10.12 -6.71 0.17
C GLU A 31 10.35 -6.61 1.68
N SER A 32 9.28 -6.43 2.45
CA SER A 32 9.30 -6.61 3.90
C SER A 32 9.50 -8.08 4.27
N GLN A 33 10.45 -8.34 5.16
CA GLN A 33 10.61 -9.63 5.83
C GLN A 33 10.13 -9.51 7.27
N PHE A 34 9.81 -10.63 7.91
CA PHE A 34 9.16 -10.66 9.22
C PHE A 34 9.92 -11.57 10.19
N LYS A 35 9.91 -11.23 11.48
CA LYS A 35 10.54 -12.06 12.54
C LYS A 35 9.85 -13.41 12.77
N GLY A 36 8.78 -13.68 12.03
CA GLY A 36 7.94 -14.88 12.12
C GLY A 36 7.04 -14.98 10.88
N SER A 37 5.82 -15.49 11.05
CA SER A 37 4.83 -15.46 9.97
C SER A 37 4.59 -14.03 9.49
N ALA A 38 4.40 -13.88 8.17
CA ALA A 38 4.06 -12.60 7.59
C ALA A 38 2.84 -11.99 8.29
N SER A 39 2.95 -10.72 8.65
CA SER A 39 1.89 -9.97 9.32
C SER A 39 1.70 -8.64 8.64
N SER A 40 0.48 -8.35 8.30
CA SER A 40 0.04 -7.13 7.64
C SER A 40 -0.71 -6.19 8.56
N ALA A 41 -1.02 -6.64 9.78
CA ALA A 41 -1.85 -5.90 10.72
C ALA A 41 -1.23 -4.53 11.04
N TRP A 42 -2.07 -3.59 11.48
CA TRP A 42 -1.57 -2.42 12.17
C TRP A 42 -0.73 -2.86 13.39
N VAL A 43 0.31 -2.10 13.71
CA VAL A 43 1.19 -2.38 14.86
C VAL A 43 0.44 -2.13 16.18
N VAL A 44 -0.25 -0.99 16.27
CA VAL A 44 -1.17 -0.64 17.37
C VAL A 44 -2.36 0.14 16.84
N GLN A 45 -3.47 0.08 17.58
CA GLN A 45 -4.63 0.94 17.41
C GLN A 45 -4.85 1.71 18.71
N ILE A 46 -4.87 3.04 18.64
CA ILE A 46 -4.94 3.94 19.80
C ILE A 46 -5.93 5.07 19.55
N ASP A 47 -6.39 5.72 20.62
CA ASP A 47 -7.07 7.00 20.49
C ASP A 47 -6.09 8.06 19.94
N PRO A 48 -6.57 9.07 19.18
CA PRO A 48 -5.73 10.19 18.76
C PRO A 48 -5.03 10.82 19.95
N VAL A 49 -3.70 10.86 19.92
CA VAL A 49 -2.93 11.43 21.05
C VAL A 49 -3.06 12.96 21.13
N TRP A 50 -3.55 13.59 20.06
CA TRP A 50 -3.89 15.01 20.04
C TRP A 50 -5.40 15.18 20.19
N THR A 51 -5.82 15.84 21.26
CA THR A 51 -7.24 16.05 21.55
C THR A 51 -7.87 17.04 20.57
N SER A 52 -9.01 16.66 20.00
CA SER A 52 -9.88 17.53 19.19
C SER A 52 -11.28 16.91 19.12
N ASP A 53 -12.30 17.76 19.09
CA ASP A 53 -13.70 17.38 18.83
C ASP A 53 -14.01 17.28 17.32
N LYS A 54 -13.06 17.65 16.46
CA LYS A 54 -13.20 17.67 15.00
C LYS A 54 -12.74 16.39 14.31
N TRP A 55 -12.18 15.44 15.05
CA TRP A 55 -11.83 14.13 14.53
C TRP A 55 -13.07 13.43 13.95
N ASP A 56 -12.98 12.91 12.73
CA ASP A 56 -14.12 12.38 11.99
C ASP A 56 -13.77 11.10 11.19
N GLY A 57 -13.28 10.09 11.91
CA GLY A 57 -12.90 8.79 11.35
C GLY A 57 -12.06 8.85 10.08
N ASN A 58 -12.41 8.01 9.12
CA ASN A 58 -11.77 7.90 7.81
C ASN A 58 -12.32 8.93 6.80
N ASN A 59 -12.30 10.21 7.14
CA ASN A 59 -12.79 11.29 6.28
C ASN A 59 -11.76 12.43 6.14
N PRO A 60 -11.83 13.25 5.08
CA PRO A 60 -10.93 14.40 4.88
C PRO A 60 -10.84 15.36 6.07
N GLN A 61 -11.91 15.49 6.86
CA GLN A 61 -11.92 16.33 8.06
C GLN A 61 -10.90 15.87 9.13
N SER A 62 -10.62 14.57 9.24
CA SER A 62 -9.55 14.08 10.13
C SER A 62 -8.16 14.54 9.65
N VAL A 63 -7.93 14.59 8.34
CA VAL A 63 -6.69 15.12 7.76
C VAL A 63 -6.52 16.61 8.10
N ASP A 64 -7.57 17.40 7.90
CA ASP A 64 -7.54 18.84 8.25
C ASP A 64 -7.35 19.06 9.75
N THR A 65 -7.97 18.21 10.58
CA THR A 65 -7.77 18.23 12.02
C THR A 65 -6.31 17.95 12.38
N PHE A 66 -5.71 16.88 11.84
CA PHE A 66 -4.30 16.56 12.04
C PHE A 66 -3.39 17.74 11.66
N LYS A 67 -3.58 18.30 10.46
CA LYS A 67 -2.82 19.44 9.95
C LYS A 67 -2.90 20.66 10.87
N SER A 68 -4.10 20.98 11.37
CA SER A 68 -4.32 22.12 12.25
C SER A 68 -3.61 21.99 13.61
N LEU A 69 -3.40 20.75 14.08
CA LEU A 69 -2.84 20.44 15.39
C LEU A 69 -1.31 20.35 15.39
N LYS A 70 -0.66 20.21 14.23
CA LYS A 70 0.80 20.03 14.12
C LYS A 70 1.61 21.06 14.90
N THR A 71 1.35 22.35 14.68
CA THR A 71 2.11 23.43 15.32
C THR A 71 1.97 23.41 16.84
N ALA A 72 0.74 23.22 17.34
CA ALA A 72 0.47 23.15 18.78
C ALA A 72 1.13 21.93 19.45
N ASN A 73 1.36 20.87 18.68
CA ASN A 73 1.97 19.63 19.16
C ASN A 73 3.45 19.49 18.76
N ASN A 74 4.09 20.56 18.29
CA ASN A 74 5.50 20.57 17.87
C ASN A 74 5.86 19.46 16.87
N PHE A 75 4.92 19.12 15.98
CA PHE A 75 5.11 18.07 14.99
C PHE A 75 6.26 18.41 14.05
N LYS A 76 7.26 17.52 13.96
CA LYS A 76 8.41 17.66 13.06
C LYS A 76 8.21 16.83 11.79
N ASP A 77 8.03 15.53 12.00
CA ASP A 77 7.83 14.53 10.97
C ASP A 77 7.18 13.30 11.61
N LEU A 78 6.64 12.43 10.76
CA LEU A 78 5.90 11.25 11.20
C LEU A 78 6.83 10.22 11.85
N LYS A 79 8.06 10.08 11.33
CA LYS A 79 9.12 9.27 11.95
C LYS A 79 9.35 9.65 13.41
N THR A 80 9.60 10.92 13.72
CA THR A 80 9.83 11.41 15.09
C THR A 80 8.62 11.14 15.99
N LEU A 81 7.40 11.28 15.47
CA LEU A 81 6.18 10.96 16.22
C LEU A 81 6.06 9.46 16.51
N MET A 82 6.21 8.62 15.49
CA MET A 82 5.91 7.18 15.55
C MET A 82 7.07 6.30 16.03
N ASP A 83 8.28 6.86 16.14
CA ASP A 83 9.44 6.24 16.79
C ASP A 83 9.27 6.19 18.33
N ASP A 84 8.27 6.86 18.93
CA ASP A 84 7.86 6.60 20.32
C ASP A 84 7.17 5.23 20.43
N THR A 85 7.99 4.21 20.66
CA THR A 85 7.55 2.82 20.74
C THR A 85 6.64 2.52 21.93
N SER A 86 6.58 3.39 22.94
CA SER A 86 5.67 3.23 24.07
C SER A 86 4.21 3.54 23.71
N VAL A 87 4.00 4.30 22.64
CA VAL A 87 2.69 4.74 22.15
C VAL A 87 2.33 4.06 20.83
N TYR A 88 3.27 4.01 19.88
CA TYR A 88 3.03 3.58 18.49
C TYR A 88 3.53 2.16 18.20
N GLY A 89 3.78 1.36 19.24
CA GLY A 89 4.23 -0.02 19.12
C GLY A 89 5.68 -0.19 18.64
N ALA A 90 6.08 -1.43 18.36
CA ALA A 90 7.47 -1.79 18.05
C ALA A 90 8.07 -0.95 16.91
N ASP A 91 9.37 -0.62 17.00
CA ASP A 91 10.07 0.31 16.09
C ASP A 91 9.92 -0.07 14.60
N CYS A 92 10.10 -1.35 14.28
CA CYS A 92 9.94 -1.90 12.94
C CYS A 92 8.60 -2.63 12.72
N GLY A 93 7.60 -2.35 13.57
CA GLY A 93 6.35 -3.07 13.54
C GLY A 93 6.55 -4.59 13.65
N PHE A 94 6.06 -5.32 12.67
CA PHE A 94 6.24 -6.77 12.55
C PHE A 94 7.44 -7.18 11.69
N THR A 95 8.06 -6.23 11.00
CA THR A 95 9.15 -6.51 10.07
C THR A 95 10.46 -6.83 10.79
N ASP A 96 11.32 -7.58 10.12
CA ASP A 96 12.64 -7.94 10.57
C ASP A 96 13.70 -7.00 9.99
N PRO A 97 14.24 -6.05 10.78
CA PRO A 97 15.32 -5.17 10.32
C PRO A 97 16.65 -5.90 10.13
N ASP A 98 16.76 -7.15 10.57
CA ASP A 98 17.94 -7.99 10.36
C ASP A 98 17.74 -9.00 9.22
N GLY A 99 16.63 -8.86 8.47
CA GLY A 99 16.32 -9.68 7.30
C GLY A 99 17.34 -9.50 6.16
N THR A 100 17.19 -10.32 5.11
CA THR A 100 18.07 -10.28 3.94
C THR A 100 17.93 -8.94 3.21
N PRO A 101 19.02 -8.18 3.00
CA PRO A 101 18.98 -6.91 2.28
C PRO A 101 18.33 -7.01 0.90
N GLN A 102 17.39 -6.11 0.63
CA GLN A 102 16.63 -6.03 -0.60
C GLN A 102 17.32 -5.10 -1.62
N PRO A 103 17.31 -5.45 -2.91
CA PRO A 103 17.81 -4.54 -3.93
C PRO A 103 17.02 -3.24 -3.95
N ILE A 104 17.70 -2.13 -4.21
CA ILE A 104 17.06 -0.82 -4.41
C ILE A 104 16.27 -0.87 -5.73
N PRO A 105 14.95 -0.57 -5.73
CA PRO A 105 14.15 -0.51 -6.95
C PRO A 105 14.71 0.48 -7.97
N THR A 106 14.90 0.02 -9.21
CA THR A 106 15.49 0.83 -10.29
C THR A 106 14.48 1.69 -11.04
N ASP A 107 13.18 1.48 -10.81
CA ASP A 107 12.09 2.22 -11.42
C ASP A 107 11.67 3.46 -10.60
N GLY A 108 12.38 3.75 -9.50
CA GLY A 108 12.11 4.89 -8.64
C GLY A 108 10.81 4.77 -7.85
N LYS A 109 10.39 3.53 -7.52
CA LYS A 109 9.13 3.28 -6.82
C LYS A 109 9.30 2.44 -5.57
N ALA A 110 8.31 2.55 -4.69
CA ALA A 110 8.03 1.59 -3.64
C ALA A 110 6.54 1.19 -3.71
N THR A 111 6.19 -0.03 -3.30
CA THR A 111 4.83 -0.56 -3.43
C THR A 111 4.35 -1.11 -2.10
N PHE A 112 3.19 -0.67 -1.64
CA PHE A 112 2.46 -1.27 -0.54
C PHE A 112 1.67 -2.49 -1.05
N SER A 113 1.52 -3.53 -0.24
CA SER A 113 0.95 -4.82 -0.67
C SER A 113 -0.52 -4.76 -1.10
N ARG A 114 -1.20 -3.64 -0.84
CA ARG A 114 -2.61 -3.37 -1.14
C ARG A 114 -2.86 -1.86 -1.25
N ALA A 115 -4.12 -1.46 -1.39
CA ALA A 115 -4.50 -0.05 -1.33
C ALA A 115 -4.36 0.48 0.11
N LEU A 116 -3.77 1.66 0.25
CA LEU A 116 -4.09 2.54 1.37
C LEU A 116 -5.57 2.93 1.23
N VAL A 117 -6.40 2.49 2.17
CA VAL A 117 -7.86 2.75 2.18
C VAL A 117 -8.28 3.75 3.26
N HIS A 118 -7.34 4.12 4.13
CA HIS A 118 -7.56 5.09 5.19
C HIS A 118 -6.82 6.38 4.91
N VAL A 119 -7.47 7.51 5.16
CA VAL A 119 -6.83 8.82 5.15
C VAL A 119 -5.79 8.91 6.25
N GLY A 120 -4.80 9.77 6.05
CA GLY A 120 -3.79 10.08 7.06
C GLY A 120 -2.37 10.18 6.50
N PRO A 121 -1.44 10.71 7.30
CA PRO A 121 -0.10 11.01 6.84
C PRO A 121 0.74 9.74 6.65
N CYS A 122 1.63 9.76 5.66
CA CYS A 122 2.66 8.73 5.51
C CYS A 122 4.02 9.33 5.15
N GLU A 123 5.08 8.59 5.46
CA GLU A 123 6.47 8.93 5.15
C GLU A 123 7.23 7.72 4.65
N ILE A 124 8.17 7.96 3.71
CA ILE A 124 9.23 7.01 3.36
C ILE A 124 10.57 7.68 3.63
N TRP A 125 11.45 6.93 4.29
CA TRP A 125 12.81 7.33 4.60
C TRP A 125 13.81 6.32 4.02
N LEU A 126 14.91 6.83 3.49
CA LEU A 126 16.10 6.07 3.13
C LEU A 126 17.22 6.49 4.08
N ASP A 127 17.59 5.60 5.00
CA ASP A 127 18.42 5.91 6.16
C ASP A 127 17.89 7.19 6.88
N ASP A 128 18.69 8.25 6.95
CA ASP A 128 18.33 9.52 7.59
C ASP A 128 17.66 10.53 6.64
N THR A 129 17.40 10.15 5.39
CA THR A 129 16.82 11.04 4.38
C THR A 129 15.34 10.76 4.18
N LYS A 130 14.47 11.74 4.47
CA LYS A 130 13.06 11.66 4.10
C LYS A 130 12.91 11.88 2.60
N VAL A 131 12.34 10.90 1.91
CA VAL A 131 12.19 10.92 0.45
C VAL A 131 10.74 10.99 -0.01
N LEU A 132 9.79 10.78 0.91
CA LEU A 132 8.37 11.02 0.68
C LEU A 132 7.69 11.50 1.95
N TYR A 133 6.76 12.44 1.79
CA TYR A 133 5.83 12.85 2.84
C TYR A 133 4.54 13.37 2.22
N GLU A 134 3.41 12.92 2.76
CA GLU A 134 2.12 13.56 2.54
C GLU A 134 1.33 13.62 3.85
N ASP A 135 0.47 14.64 3.96
CA ASP A 135 -0.52 14.72 5.02
C ASP A 135 -1.68 13.73 4.84
N ASP A 136 -1.93 13.34 3.60
CA ASP A 136 -2.94 12.34 3.24
C ASP A 136 -2.46 11.47 2.08
N CYS A 137 -1.93 10.30 2.41
CA CYS A 137 -1.46 9.36 1.42
C CYS A 137 -2.60 8.64 0.71
N PHE A 138 -3.81 8.58 1.28
CA PHE A 138 -4.96 8.03 0.58
C PHE A 138 -5.28 8.87 -0.67
N SER A 139 -5.38 10.19 -0.52
CA SER A 139 -5.73 11.08 -1.63
C SER A 139 -4.76 11.02 -2.82
N LYS A 140 -3.48 10.68 -2.59
CA LYS A 140 -2.47 10.60 -3.67
C LYS A 140 -2.16 9.20 -4.17
N TYR A 141 -2.11 8.22 -3.26
CA TYR A 141 -1.61 6.88 -3.54
C TYR A 141 -2.59 5.78 -3.18
N GLY A 142 -3.70 6.12 -2.49
CA GLY A 142 -4.71 5.19 -2.06
C GLY A 142 -5.72 4.80 -3.14
N ASN A 143 -6.59 3.88 -2.78
CA ASN A 143 -7.71 3.45 -3.60
C ASN A 143 -8.80 2.83 -2.71
N GLU A 144 -10.07 2.99 -3.07
CA GLU A 144 -11.16 2.30 -2.36
C GLU A 144 -11.18 0.79 -2.67
N ASN A 145 -10.73 0.41 -3.87
CA ASN A 145 -10.54 -0.99 -4.24
C ASN A 145 -9.25 -1.52 -3.60
N GLN A 146 -9.43 -2.36 -2.58
CA GLN A 146 -8.37 -2.93 -1.76
C GLN A 146 -7.36 -3.79 -2.55
N ASP A 147 -7.76 -4.33 -3.69
CA ASP A 147 -6.90 -5.15 -4.55
C ASP A 147 -5.89 -4.32 -5.36
N ILE A 148 -6.06 -2.99 -5.41
CA ILE A 148 -5.16 -2.08 -6.12
C ILE A 148 -4.02 -1.68 -5.19
N LYS A 149 -2.80 -2.08 -5.51
CA LYS A 149 -1.60 -1.74 -4.72
C LYS A 149 -1.30 -0.25 -4.77
N SER A 150 -1.05 0.36 -3.61
CA SER A 150 -0.52 1.73 -3.54
C SER A 150 0.94 1.77 -3.97
N VAL A 151 1.25 2.67 -4.89
CA VAL A 151 2.60 2.82 -5.47
C VAL A 151 3.09 4.24 -5.19
N PHE A 152 4.25 4.33 -4.58
CA PHE A 152 4.87 5.59 -4.16
C PHE A 152 6.04 5.94 -5.08
N PRO A 153 6.15 7.18 -5.56
CA PRO A 153 7.38 7.66 -6.16
C PRO A 153 8.44 7.86 -5.06
N VAL A 154 9.62 7.28 -5.26
CA VAL A 154 10.73 7.37 -4.30
C VAL A 154 11.99 7.80 -5.03
N ASP A 155 12.58 8.90 -4.56
CA ASP A 155 13.91 9.31 -5.01
C ASP A 155 14.98 8.55 -4.24
N TYR A 156 15.58 7.54 -4.89
CA TYR A 156 16.70 6.76 -4.33
C TYR A 156 18.07 7.43 -4.53
N SER A 157 18.13 8.69 -4.96
CA SER A 157 19.40 9.37 -5.26
C SER A 157 20.37 9.43 -4.07
N SER A 158 19.85 9.47 -2.84
CA SER A 158 20.67 9.38 -1.61
C SER A 158 21.46 8.08 -1.50
N CYS A 159 20.99 7.01 -2.15
CA CYS A 159 21.63 5.70 -2.17
C CYS A 159 22.65 5.52 -3.31
N ASN A 160 22.84 6.51 -4.20
CA ASN A 160 23.75 6.35 -5.34
C ASN A 160 25.22 6.18 -4.93
N SER A 161 25.60 6.67 -3.75
CA SER A 161 26.98 6.62 -3.24
C SER A 161 27.22 5.41 -2.33
N GLY A 162 27.04 4.22 -2.89
CA GLY A 162 27.27 2.96 -2.17
C GLY A 162 26.03 2.40 -1.47
N GLY A 163 24.83 2.69 -1.95
CA GLY A 163 23.57 2.16 -1.45
C GLY A 163 23.06 2.82 -0.16
N CYS A 164 21.89 2.38 0.29
CA CYS A 164 21.32 2.72 1.60
C CYS A 164 21.28 1.46 2.47
N LYS A 165 21.24 1.62 3.79
CA LYS A 165 21.15 0.47 4.72
C LYS A 165 19.73 0.01 4.91
N GLN A 166 18.77 0.94 4.95
CA GLN A 166 17.39 0.62 5.27
C GLN A 166 16.41 1.62 4.65
N MET A 167 15.28 1.12 4.16
CA MET A 167 14.07 1.91 3.93
C MET A 167 13.17 1.80 5.16
N ARG A 168 12.62 2.93 5.64
CA ARG A 168 11.52 2.93 6.62
C ARG A 168 10.25 3.49 6.01
N PHE A 169 9.15 2.80 6.21
CA PHE A 169 7.80 3.27 5.87
C PHE A 169 7.01 3.53 7.15
N TYR A 170 6.30 4.64 7.18
CA TYR A 170 5.35 4.99 8.24
C TYR A 170 4.04 5.40 7.61
N TRP A 171 2.94 4.91 8.16
CA TRP A 171 1.61 5.43 7.86
C TRP A 171 0.76 5.43 9.12
N LEU A 172 0.15 6.57 9.41
CA LEU A 172 -0.77 6.74 10.52
C LEU A 172 -2.19 6.87 9.96
N ALA A 173 -2.87 5.74 9.87
CA ALA A 173 -4.22 5.67 9.32
C ALA A 173 -5.25 6.19 10.32
N PHE A 174 -6.16 7.05 9.87
CA PHE A 174 -7.31 7.50 10.65
C PHE A 174 -8.52 6.62 10.31
N GLN A 175 -8.99 5.89 11.31
CA GLN A 175 -10.11 4.96 11.17
C GLN A 175 -11.30 5.43 12.02
N GLY A 176 -12.51 5.26 11.48
CA GLY A 176 -13.74 5.43 12.24
C GLY A 176 -14.14 4.12 12.93
N LEU A 177 -14.28 4.12 14.25
CA LEU A 177 -14.79 2.99 15.02
C LEU A 177 -15.77 3.50 16.07
N ASP A 178 -16.99 2.96 16.08
CA ASP A 178 -18.04 3.31 17.05
C ASP A 178 -18.23 4.83 17.24
N SER A 179 -18.33 5.56 16.12
CA SER A 179 -18.48 7.03 16.06
C SER A 179 -17.30 7.81 16.65
N LYS A 180 -16.12 7.20 16.79
CA LYS A 180 -14.88 7.85 17.19
C LYS A 180 -13.78 7.64 16.14
N THR A 181 -12.82 8.54 16.12
CA THR A 181 -11.56 8.29 15.40
C THR A 181 -10.62 7.49 16.27
N VAL A 182 -10.00 6.49 15.67
CA VAL A 182 -8.80 5.82 16.19
C VAL A 182 -7.66 5.99 15.19
N TRP A 183 -6.44 5.96 15.69
CA TRP A 183 -5.23 5.93 14.89
C TRP A 183 -4.69 4.52 14.83
N GLN A 184 -4.38 4.05 13.62
CA GLN A 184 -3.70 2.78 13.38
C GLN A 184 -2.30 3.06 12.83
N SER A 185 -1.28 2.56 13.52
CA SER A 185 0.11 2.73 13.10
C SER A 185 0.55 1.60 12.18
N TYR A 186 1.15 1.93 11.05
CA TYR A 186 1.84 1.00 10.16
C TYR A 186 3.30 1.42 10.09
N LYS A 187 4.20 0.47 10.32
CA LYS A 187 5.66 0.69 10.36
C LYS A 187 6.38 -0.51 9.79
N ASP A 188 7.17 -0.28 8.75
CA ASP A 188 7.99 -1.30 8.12
C ASP A 188 9.45 -0.83 8.06
N CYS A 189 10.38 -1.74 8.37
CA CYS A 189 11.81 -1.61 8.18
C CYS A 189 12.25 -2.63 7.14
N ILE A 190 12.84 -2.14 6.05
CA ILE A 190 13.29 -2.98 4.95
C ILE A 190 14.79 -2.78 4.79
N PRO A 191 15.62 -3.76 5.19
CA PRO A 191 17.05 -3.70 4.92
C PRO A 191 17.30 -3.58 3.41
N LEU A 192 18.20 -2.69 3.00
CA LEU A 192 18.52 -2.43 1.60
C LEU A 192 19.96 -2.84 1.28
N THR A 193 20.17 -3.26 0.03
CA THR A 193 21.49 -3.58 -0.48
C THR A 193 22.30 -2.30 -0.66
N GLY A 194 23.29 -2.12 0.21
CA GLY A 194 24.31 -1.08 0.13
C GLY A 194 25.68 -1.58 0.60
N SER A 195 26.72 -0.87 0.17
CA SER A 195 28.16 -1.10 0.38
C SER A 195 28.60 -1.11 1.86
N GLY A 196 27.68 -0.95 2.82
CA GLY A 196 27.94 -1.08 4.25
C GLY A 196 27.41 -2.35 4.92
N GLY A 197 26.67 -3.20 4.20
CA GLY A 197 26.11 -4.46 4.70
C GLY A 197 26.98 -5.66 4.36
N GLY A 198 28.27 -5.61 4.70
CA GLY A 198 29.13 -6.78 4.66
C GLY A 198 28.68 -7.78 5.72
N GLY A 199 27.69 -8.60 5.40
CA GLY A 199 27.50 -9.86 6.09
C GLY A 199 28.82 -10.63 6.03
N SER A 200 29.40 -10.92 7.19
CA SER A 200 30.55 -11.81 7.32
C SER A 200 30.21 -13.18 6.73
N SER A 201 30.48 -13.36 5.43
CA SER A 201 30.82 -14.67 4.92
C SER A 201 32.32 -14.85 5.18
N THR A 202 32.62 -15.60 6.24
CA THR A 202 33.97 -16.07 6.51
C THR A 202 34.34 -17.08 5.43
N SER A 203 34.84 -16.61 4.30
CA SER A 203 35.52 -17.45 3.32
C SER A 203 36.99 -17.48 3.66
N GLN A 204 37.38 -18.55 4.36
CA GLN A 204 38.76 -18.88 4.68
C GLN A 204 39.59 -18.88 3.39
N THR A 205 40.62 -18.03 3.38
CA THR A 205 41.65 -18.04 2.34
C THR A 205 42.65 -19.14 2.68
N GLU A 206 42.49 -20.31 2.05
CA GLU A 206 43.52 -21.34 1.99
C GLU A 206 44.73 -20.78 1.23
N THR A 207 45.75 -20.40 1.98
CA THR A 207 47.07 -20.00 1.48
C THR A 207 47.85 -21.26 1.15
N SER A 208 48.01 -21.57 -0.14
CA SER A 208 49.02 -22.53 -0.60
C SER A 208 50.18 -21.79 -1.25
N SER A 209 51.33 -21.94 -0.61
CA SER A 209 52.60 -21.31 -0.93
C SER A 209 53.22 -21.89 -2.20
N SER A 210 53.67 -21.01 -3.11
CA SER A 210 54.58 -21.37 -4.20
C SER A 210 55.80 -20.45 -4.14
N THR A 211 56.89 -20.99 -3.58
CA THR A 211 58.25 -20.45 -3.69
C THR A 211 58.86 -20.88 -5.03
N SER A 212 59.46 -19.96 -5.77
CA SER A 212 60.73 -20.16 -6.50
C SER A 212 61.19 -18.84 -7.14
N ASP A 213 62.37 -18.40 -6.68
CA ASP A 213 63.25 -17.40 -7.28
C ASP A 213 63.65 -17.72 -8.73
N VAL A 214 64.01 -16.68 -9.50
CA VAL A 214 65.35 -16.46 -10.12
C VAL A 214 65.28 -15.57 -11.39
N SER A 215 65.97 -14.43 -11.27
CA SER A 215 66.82 -13.70 -12.23
C SER A 215 66.28 -12.88 -13.41
N GLN A 216 66.63 -11.59 -13.32
CA GLN A 216 67.13 -10.63 -14.31
C GLN A 216 67.51 -11.17 -15.71
N THR A 217 67.16 -10.42 -16.76
CA THR A 217 68.13 -9.67 -17.59
C THR A 217 67.44 -8.67 -18.52
N THR A 218 68.24 -7.69 -18.91
CA THR A 218 68.01 -6.41 -19.58
C THR A 218 67.77 -6.47 -21.10
N SER A 219 67.02 -5.50 -21.65
CA SER A 219 67.52 -4.48 -22.60
C SER A 219 66.53 -4.04 -23.70
N SER A 220 66.44 -2.71 -23.82
CA SER A 220 66.05 -1.77 -24.89
C SER A 220 65.69 -2.26 -26.30
N GLY A 221 64.72 -1.56 -26.93
CA GLY A 221 64.55 -1.50 -28.38
C GLY A 221 63.30 -0.76 -28.84
N ASP A 222 63.50 0.45 -29.37
CA ASP A 222 62.53 1.36 -30.00
C ASP A 222 61.94 0.86 -31.34
N SER A 223 60.80 1.48 -31.68
CA SER A 223 60.32 1.90 -33.01
C SER A 223 59.36 1.03 -33.86
N ASN A 224 58.32 1.77 -34.31
CA ASN A 224 57.59 1.74 -35.58
C ASN A 224 56.25 0.99 -35.70
N SER A 225 55.19 1.82 -35.77
CA SER A 225 53.95 1.61 -36.54
C SER A 225 54.26 1.63 -38.06
N PRO A 226 53.44 0.97 -38.91
CA PRO A 226 52.42 1.74 -39.62
C PRO A 226 51.07 1.02 -39.85
N SER A 227 50.06 1.87 -40.08
CA SER A 227 48.69 1.65 -40.58
C SER A 227 48.62 1.06 -42.00
N SER A 228 47.54 0.34 -42.33
CA SER A 228 46.59 0.65 -43.45
C SER A 228 45.65 -0.52 -43.76
N GLY A 229 44.36 -0.24 -44.00
CA GLY A 229 43.37 -1.19 -44.52
C GLY A 229 41.94 -0.62 -44.55
N ASP A 230 41.64 0.12 -45.62
CA ASP A 230 40.38 0.84 -45.90
C ASP A 230 39.26 -0.02 -46.53
N SER A 231 38.02 0.51 -46.39
CA SER A 231 36.84 0.41 -47.29
C SER A 231 36.04 -0.92 -47.34
N ASN A 232 34.71 -0.97 -47.46
CA ASN A 232 33.71 -0.01 -47.93
C ASN A 232 32.28 -0.42 -47.49
N SER A 233 31.38 0.56 -47.34
CA SER A 233 29.93 0.40 -47.21
C SER A 233 29.26 0.06 -48.56
N PRO A 234 27.98 -0.38 -48.56
CA PRO A 234 27.04 0.35 -49.42
C PRO A 234 25.65 0.57 -48.80
N SER A 235 25.00 1.64 -49.26
CA SER A 235 23.58 1.93 -49.06
C SER A 235 22.93 2.24 -50.41
N SER A 236 21.62 1.98 -50.46
CA SER A 236 20.58 2.48 -51.37
C SER A 236 20.38 1.83 -52.74
N GLY A 237 19.13 1.40 -52.96
CA GLY A 237 18.52 1.14 -54.25
C GLY A 237 16.99 1.04 -54.12
N ASP A 238 16.28 2.13 -54.45
CA ASP A 238 14.84 2.19 -54.65
C ASP A 238 14.46 1.77 -56.09
N SER A 239 13.38 1.01 -56.27
CA SER A 239 12.19 1.39 -57.10
C SER A 239 11.39 0.22 -57.69
N ASN A 240 10.09 0.28 -57.39
CA ASN A 240 8.89 0.00 -58.20
C ASN A 240 8.28 -1.41 -58.42
N SER A 241 6.95 -1.35 -58.27
CA SER A 241 5.85 -2.33 -58.25
C SER A 241 5.53 -2.97 -59.61
N PRO A 242 4.78 -4.09 -59.61
CA PRO A 242 3.49 -4.08 -60.32
C PRO A 242 2.29 -4.64 -59.51
N SER A 243 1.12 -4.22 -59.97
CA SER A 243 -0.21 -4.30 -59.36
C SER A 243 -1.01 -5.59 -59.65
N SER A 244 -2.01 -5.81 -58.78
CA SER A 244 -3.33 -6.45 -58.99
C SER A 244 -3.48 -7.98 -58.89
N GLY A 245 -4.31 -8.36 -57.92
CA GLY A 245 -4.95 -9.67 -57.81
C GLY A 245 -5.96 -9.65 -56.66
N ASP A 246 -7.21 -9.33 -56.97
CA ASP A 246 -8.37 -9.30 -56.09
C ASP A 246 -8.62 -10.63 -55.35
N SER A 247 -9.13 -10.56 -54.12
CA SER A 247 -10.24 -11.43 -53.64
C SER A 247 -10.73 -11.06 -52.23
N ASN A 248 -11.88 -10.37 -52.24
CA ASN A 248 -13.04 -10.49 -51.35
C ASN A 248 -12.86 -10.70 -49.83
N SER A 249 -13.16 -9.60 -49.13
CA SER A 249 -13.73 -9.57 -47.78
C SER A 249 -15.17 -10.12 -47.77
N PRO A 250 -15.55 -10.96 -46.80
CA PRO A 250 -16.94 -11.10 -46.40
C PRO A 250 -17.23 -10.19 -45.19
N SER A 251 -18.05 -9.18 -45.46
CA SER A 251 -18.93 -8.55 -44.46
C SER A 251 -20.09 -9.50 -44.17
N SER A 252 -20.41 -9.74 -42.89
CA SER A 252 -21.77 -9.93 -42.33
C SER A 252 -21.69 -10.38 -40.88
N GLY A 253 -22.48 -9.76 -40.00
CA GLY A 253 -22.86 -10.39 -38.73
C GLY A 253 -23.20 -9.45 -37.58
N ASP A 254 -24.25 -8.65 -37.73
CA ASP A 254 -24.99 -8.10 -36.58
C ASP A 254 -25.33 -9.23 -35.60
N SER A 255 -24.93 -9.10 -34.33
CA SER A 255 -25.37 -9.98 -33.26
C SER A 255 -26.34 -9.25 -32.36
N ASN A 256 -27.61 -9.59 -32.60
CA ASN A 256 -28.78 -9.24 -31.81
C ASN A 256 -28.61 -9.57 -30.31
N SER A 257 -29.12 -8.65 -29.50
CA SER A 257 -29.49 -8.84 -28.10
C SER A 257 -30.48 -10.01 -27.95
N PRO A 258 -30.31 -10.91 -26.97
CA PRO A 258 -31.38 -11.83 -26.60
C PRO A 258 -32.32 -11.15 -25.61
N SER A 259 -33.51 -10.83 -26.09
CA SER A 259 -34.74 -10.74 -25.29
C SER A 259 -35.46 -12.09 -25.36
N SER A 260 -35.86 -12.63 -24.20
CA SER A 260 -37.15 -13.32 -23.95
C SER A 260 -37.15 -13.95 -22.56
N GLY A 261 -38.21 -13.72 -21.79
CA GLY A 261 -38.54 -14.57 -20.64
C GLY A 261 -39.40 -13.92 -19.57
N ASP A 262 -40.70 -13.74 -19.87
CA ASP A 262 -41.76 -13.34 -18.95
C ASP A 262 -41.71 -14.02 -17.58
N SER A 263 -41.90 -13.23 -16.53
CA SER A 263 -42.48 -13.70 -15.27
C SER A 263 -43.38 -12.61 -14.71
N ALA A 264 -44.67 -12.78 -15.01
CA ALA A 264 -45.75 -12.03 -14.41
C ALA A 264 -45.82 -12.33 -12.90
N THR A 265 -45.87 -11.28 -12.07
CA THR A 265 -46.34 -11.37 -10.68
C THR A 265 -47.06 -10.05 -10.34
N PRO A 266 -48.23 -10.11 -9.68
CA PRO A 266 -49.29 -9.12 -9.85
C PRO A 266 -49.13 -7.86 -8.99
N ALA A 267 -49.77 -6.79 -9.46
CA ALA A 267 -49.96 -5.55 -8.72
C ALA A 267 -50.69 -5.79 -7.38
N PRO A 268 -50.29 -5.16 -6.26
CA PRO A 268 -51.14 -5.11 -5.09
C PRO A 268 -52.36 -4.23 -5.38
N ALA A 269 -53.51 -4.82 -5.14
CA ALA A 269 -54.82 -4.21 -5.26
C ALA A 269 -54.97 -2.97 -4.35
N SER A 270 -55.62 -1.95 -4.90
CA SER A 270 -56.28 -0.89 -4.14
C SER A 270 -57.18 -1.53 -3.08
N THR A 271 -56.82 -1.34 -1.82
CA THR A 271 -57.69 -1.62 -0.68
C THR A 271 -58.23 -0.30 -0.17
N ASP A 272 -59.50 -0.08 -0.48
CA ASP A 272 -60.37 0.89 0.15
C ASP A 272 -60.66 0.42 1.58
N SER A 273 -60.34 1.24 2.58
CA SER A 273 -60.82 1.05 3.96
C SER A 273 -60.60 2.31 4.83
N PRO A 274 -61.39 2.46 5.91
CA PRO A 274 -62.29 3.60 6.04
C PRO A 274 -61.74 4.73 6.90
N SER A 275 -62.38 5.88 6.69
CA SER A 275 -62.39 7.10 7.51
C SER A 275 -62.19 6.84 9.01
N ALA A 276 -61.06 7.32 9.54
CA ALA A 276 -60.85 7.50 10.97
C ALA A 276 -60.99 8.99 11.30
N ASN A 277 -62.07 9.28 12.04
CA ASN A 277 -62.42 10.59 12.55
C ASN A 277 -61.25 11.23 13.32
N THR A 278 -60.85 12.41 12.87
CA THR A 278 -59.99 13.33 13.63
C THR A 278 -60.80 13.86 14.82
N PRO A 279 -60.34 13.71 16.08
CA PRO A 279 -60.96 14.43 17.17
C PRO A 279 -60.57 15.92 17.08
N VAL A 280 -61.61 16.75 17.07
CA VAL A 280 -61.59 18.20 17.19
C VAL A 280 -60.66 18.63 18.33
N VAL A 281 -59.57 19.33 17.99
CA VAL A 281 -58.78 20.08 18.96
C VAL A 281 -59.58 21.32 19.32
N THR A 282 -60.15 21.32 20.53
CA THR A 282 -60.78 22.49 21.13
C THR A 282 -59.68 23.46 21.57
N PRO A 283 -59.69 24.75 21.18
CA PRO A 283 -58.77 25.72 21.72
C PRO A 283 -59.17 26.09 23.16
N ALA A 284 -58.22 25.99 24.09
CA ALA A 284 -58.37 26.45 25.46
C ALA A 284 -58.58 27.98 25.51
N PRO A 285 -59.46 28.49 26.38
CA PRO A 285 -59.67 29.93 26.53
C PRO A 285 -58.49 30.59 27.23
N SER A 286 -57.92 31.62 26.59
CA SER A 286 -56.89 32.48 27.16
C SER A 286 -57.46 33.35 28.29
N SER A 287 -57.14 33.05 29.54
CA SER A 287 -57.37 33.93 30.67
C SER A 287 -56.28 35.00 30.74
N LYS A 288 -56.50 36.15 30.08
CA LYS A 288 -55.76 37.39 30.33
C LYS A 288 -56.30 38.05 31.61
N CYS A 289 -55.66 37.80 32.74
CA CYS A 289 -55.69 38.73 33.88
C CYS A 289 -54.51 39.68 33.75
N ASN A 290 -54.77 40.95 33.45
CA ASN A 290 -53.76 41.99 33.46
C ASN A 290 -54.23 43.19 34.30
N GLY A 291 -53.41 43.56 35.29
CA GLY A 291 -53.25 44.94 35.73
C GLY A 291 -54.15 45.44 36.87
N ARG A 292 -53.84 45.04 38.12
CA ARG A 292 -54.26 45.81 39.30
C ARG A 292 -53.36 47.05 39.43
N LYS A 293 -53.86 48.21 39.01
CA LYS A 293 -53.34 49.53 39.42
C LYS A 293 -53.58 49.70 40.92
N ARG A 294 -52.52 49.94 41.70
CA ARG A 294 -52.62 50.67 42.97
C ARG A 294 -51.67 51.87 42.89
N ARG A 295 -52.27 53.06 42.91
CA ARG A 295 -51.68 54.31 43.39
C ARG A 295 -52.41 54.65 44.68
N TYR A 296 -51.64 55.14 45.65
CA TYR A 296 -51.97 55.52 47.02
C TYR A 296 -52.21 54.35 47.97
#